data_AF-A0A355KW25-F1
#
_entry.id   AF-A0A355KW25-F1
#
_cell.length_a   1.000
_cell.length_b   1.000
_cell.length_c   1.000
_cell.angle_alpha   90.00
_cell.angle_beta   90.00
_cell.angle_gamma   90.00
#
_symmetry.space_group_name_H-M   'P 1'
#
loop_
_entity.id
_entity.type
_entity.pdbx_description
1 polymer ?
#
loop_
_entity_poly.entity_id
_entity_poly.type
_entity_poly.pdbx_seq_one_letter_code
_entity_poly.pdbx_strand_id
1 'polypeptide(L)'
;MKLGIVGLPNVGKSTLFNAITNAGAQSANYPFCTIEPNVGVVAVPDSRIDALAKMYNPVKITPAVIEFVDIAGLVKGASKGEGLGNKFLSHIRETDAIIHVVRCFENDDIIHVEGSVDPARDIETINFELIFSDIEMVDRRLDRTMKAMKGDKSL
;
A
#
# COMPACT_ATOMS: atom_id res chain seq x y z
N MET A 1 4.48 -11.78 -1.50
CA MET A 1 3.86 -10.69 -2.27
C MET A 1 3.24 -9.72 -1.28
N LYS A 2 3.60 -8.44 -1.37
CA LYS A 2 3.18 -7.35 -0.50
C LYS A 2 2.18 -6.45 -1.21
N LEU A 3 0.99 -6.28 -0.64
CA LEU A 3 -0.07 -5.43 -1.14
C LEU A 3 -0.21 -4.19 -0.25
N GLY A 4 0.02 -3.00 -0.80
CA GLY A 4 -0.13 -1.74 -0.08
C GLY A 4 -1.56 -1.23 -0.15
N ILE A 5 -2.24 -1.10 1.00
CA ILE A 5 -3.57 -0.50 1.05
C ILE A 5 -3.41 1.02 1.16
N VAL A 6 -3.95 1.75 0.18
CA VAL A 6 -3.93 3.21 0.10
C VAL A 6 -5.34 3.76 0.00
N GLY A 7 -5.50 5.04 0.34
CA GLY A 7 -6.73 5.78 0.22
C GLY A 7 -6.67 7.07 1.01
N LEU A 8 -7.62 7.97 0.77
CA LEU A 8 -7.76 9.20 1.55
C LEU A 8 -8.11 8.87 3.01
N PRO A 9 -7.92 9.83 3.94
CA PRO A 9 -8.45 9.71 5.30
C PRO A 9 -9.96 9.39 5.31
N ASN A 10 -10.40 8.61 6.30
CA ASN A 10 -11.82 8.30 6.55
C ASN A 10 -12.56 7.50 5.46
N VAL A 11 -11.85 6.87 4.51
CA VAL A 11 -12.46 6.02 3.47
C VAL A 11 -12.78 4.58 3.93
N GLY A 12 -12.44 4.23 5.17
CA GLY A 12 -12.61 2.87 5.70
C GLY A 12 -11.40 1.95 5.54
N LYS A 13 -10.23 2.49 5.19
CA LYS A 13 -8.96 1.75 5.02
C LYS A 13 -8.60 0.86 6.21
N SER A 14 -8.54 1.41 7.42
CA SER A 14 -8.19 0.63 8.63
C SER A 14 -9.27 -0.39 8.98
N THR A 15 -10.54 -0.10 8.68
CA THR A 15 -11.64 -1.07 8.85
C THR A 15 -11.46 -2.26 7.92
N LEU A 16 -11.13 -2.02 6.64
CA LEU A 16 -10.84 -3.06 5.66
C LEU A 16 -9.61 -3.88 6.08
N PHE A 17 -8.53 -3.22 6.48
CA PHE A 17 -7.33 -3.89 6.96
C PHE A 17 -7.63 -4.81 8.15
N ASN A 18 -8.32 -4.28 9.18
CA ASN A 18 -8.70 -5.06 10.36
C ASN A 18 -9.63 -6.23 10.03
N ALA A 19 -10.55 -6.06 9.07
CA ALA A 19 -11.43 -7.15 8.63
C ALA A 19 -10.62 -8.27 7.95
N ILE A 20 -9.69 -7.91 7.08
CA ILE A 20 -8.82 -8.85 6.35
C ILE A 20 -7.87 -9.57 7.33
N THR A 21 -7.26 -8.85 8.27
CA THR A 21 -6.33 -9.44 9.23
C THR A 21 -7.04 -10.29 10.29
N ASN A 22 -8.20 -9.88 10.80
CA ASN A 22 -8.95 -10.71 11.76
C ASN A 22 -9.55 -11.98 11.14
N ALA A 23 -9.77 -12.01 9.81
CA ALA A 23 -10.33 -13.17 9.11
C ALA A 23 -9.34 -14.32 8.87
N GLY A 24 -8.04 -14.15 9.16
CA GLY A 24 -7.07 -15.21 8.90
C GLY A 24 -5.60 -14.89 9.18
N ALA A 25 -5.27 -13.74 9.79
CA ALA A 25 -3.89 -13.42 10.12
C ALA A 25 -3.44 -14.14 11.38
N GLN A 26 -2.53 -15.08 11.19
CA GLN A 26 -1.63 -15.46 12.27
C GLN A 26 -0.71 -14.27 12.50
N SER A 27 -0.88 -13.58 13.63
CA SER A 27 0.06 -12.55 14.09
C SER A 27 1.39 -13.23 14.42
N ALA A 28 2.21 -13.48 13.41
CA ALA A 28 3.59 -13.92 13.60
C ALA A 28 4.38 -12.69 14.06
N ASN A 29 4.77 -12.67 15.34
CA ASN A 29 5.67 -11.66 15.89
C ASN A 29 7.04 -11.80 15.22
N TYR A 30 7.31 -11.02 14.17
CA TYR A 30 8.65 -10.88 13.63
C TYR A 30 9.42 -9.83 14.45
N PRO A 31 10.60 -10.13 15.02
CA PRO A 31 11.12 -9.39 16.19
C PRO A 31 11.82 -8.05 15.91
N PHE A 32 11.50 -7.34 14.82
CA PHE A 32 12.29 -6.18 14.40
C PHE A 32 11.46 -5.05 13.79
N CYS A 33 10.48 -4.48 14.51
CA CYS A 33 9.70 -3.36 13.98
C CYS A 33 9.94 -2.07 14.79
N THR A 34 10.95 -1.30 14.39
CA THR A 34 11.08 0.12 14.74
C THR A 34 10.29 0.95 13.73
N ILE A 35 9.09 1.41 14.11
CA ILE A 35 8.26 2.38 13.37
C ILE A 35 7.86 1.90 11.94
N GLU A 36 7.41 0.65 11.81
CA GLU A 36 6.99 0.07 10.52
C GLU A 36 5.47 0.15 10.30
N PRO A 37 5.00 0.23 9.04
CA PRO A 37 3.56 0.19 8.72
C PRO A 37 2.91 -1.10 9.24
N ASN A 38 1.60 -1.08 9.53
CA ASN A 38 0.93 -2.28 10.03
C ASN A 38 0.94 -3.35 8.92
N VAL A 39 1.59 -4.49 9.16
CA VAL A 39 1.64 -5.61 8.22
C VAL A 39 0.76 -6.75 8.73
N GLY A 40 -0.11 -7.27 7.87
CA GLY A 40 -0.97 -8.42 8.13
C GLY A 40 -0.76 -9.51 7.09
N VAL A 41 -0.50 -10.74 7.54
CA VAL A 41 -0.32 -11.90 6.66
C VAL A 41 -1.63 -12.66 6.58
N VAL A 42 -2.18 -12.90 5.39
CA VAL A 42 -3.47 -13.60 5.23
C VAL A 42 -3.32 -14.78 4.28
N ALA A 43 -3.89 -15.92 4.68
CA ALA A 43 -3.94 -17.12 3.85
C ALA A 43 -4.88 -16.92 2.64
N VAL A 44 -4.43 -17.33 1.47
CA VAL A 44 -5.23 -17.28 0.25
C VAL A 44 -6.29 -18.39 0.31
N PRO A 45 -7.59 -18.05 0.23
CA PRO A 45 -8.64 -19.07 0.21
C PRO A 45 -8.59 -19.83 -1.13
N ASP A 46 -8.36 -21.13 -1.07
CA ASP A 46 -8.24 -21.99 -2.25
C ASP A 46 -8.92 -23.35 -2.03
N SER A 47 -10.09 -23.54 -2.65
CA SER A 47 -10.87 -24.78 -2.56
C SER A 47 -10.16 -26.01 -3.14
N ARG A 48 -9.13 -25.82 -3.97
CA ARG A 48 -8.32 -26.91 -4.52
C ARG A 48 -7.44 -27.54 -3.45
N ILE A 49 -6.88 -26.73 -2.55
CA ILE A 49 -6.14 -27.22 -1.39
C ILE A 49 -7.06 -28.03 -0.47
N ASP A 50 -8.30 -27.57 -0.28
CA ASP A 50 -9.27 -28.29 0.55
C ASP A 50 -9.63 -29.66 -0.06
N ALA A 51 -9.77 -29.73 -1.39
CA ALA A 51 -10.00 -31.00 -2.09
C ALA A 51 -8.83 -31.96 -1.94
N LEU A 52 -7.58 -31.49 -2.11
CA LEU A 52 -6.38 -32.31 -1.92
C LEU A 52 -6.23 -32.76 -0.47
N ALA A 53 -6.53 -31.89 0.49
CA ALA A 53 -6.48 -32.23 1.90
C ALA A 53 -7.45 -33.36 2.25
N LYS A 54 -8.67 -33.35 1.68
CA LYS A 54 -9.64 -34.44 1.85
C LYS A 54 -9.22 -35.75 1.18
N MET A 55 -8.49 -35.68 0.06
CA MET A 55 -8.02 -36.88 -0.66
C MET A 55 -6.86 -37.57 0.05
N TYR A 56 -5.91 -36.79 0.58
CA TYR A 56 -4.64 -37.30 1.08
C TYR A 56 -4.51 -37.28 2.61
N ASN A 57 -5.43 -36.63 3.33
CA ASN A 57 -5.43 -36.48 4.79
C ASN A 57 -4.05 -36.14 5.38
N PRO A 58 -3.39 -35.05 4.95
CA PRO A 58 -2.08 -34.69 5.44
C PRO A 58 -2.12 -34.22 6.90
N VAL A 59 -1.01 -34.39 7.62
CA VAL A 59 -0.86 -33.90 9.01
C VAL A 59 -0.92 -32.36 9.09
N LYS A 60 -0.54 -31.67 8.01
CA LYS A 60 -0.53 -30.21 7.93
C LYS A 60 -0.94 -29.74 6.53
N ILE A 61 -1.77 -28.70 6.49
CA ILE A 61 -2.14 -27.96 5.28
C ILE A 61 -1.43 -26.61 5.33
N THR A 62 -0.71 -26.25 4.25
CA THR A 62 0.01 -24.97 4.17
C THR A 62 -0.53 -24.17 2.99
N PRO A 63 -1.40 -23.16 3.21
CA PRO A 63 -1.91 -22.31 2.13
C PRO A 63 -0.83 -21.34 1.63
N ALA A 64 -1.04 -20.81 0.42
CA ALA A 64 -0.31 -19.62 -0.01
C ALA A 64 -0.70 -18.42 0.88
N VAL A 65 0.21 -17.46 1.04
CA VAL A 65 -0.01 -16.28 1.89
C VAL A 65 0.26 -14.99 1.12
N ILE A 66 -0.48 -13.95 1.48
CA ILE A 66 -0.32 -12.58 0.99
C ILE A 66 -0.07 -11.66 2.19
N GLU A 67 0.86 -10.73 2.04
CA GLU A 67 1.13 -9.69 3.02
C GLU A 67 0.36 -8.42 2.63
N PHE A 68 -0.48 -7.92 3.52
CA PHE A 68 -1.15 -6.63 3.41
C PHE A 68 -0.41 -5.62 4.25
N VAL A 69 -0.11 -4.46 3.69
CA VAL A 69 0.57 -3.35 4.36
C VAL A 69 -0.41 -2.18 4.44
N ASP A 70 -0.76 -1.77 5.65
CA ASP A 70 -1.59 -0.58 5.86
C ASP A 70 -0.72 0.67 5.73
N ILE A 71 -0.84 1.36 4.59
CA ILE A 71 -0.11 2.60 4.35
C ILE A 71 -0.99 3.73 4.91
N ALA A 72 -0.44 4.59 5.77
CA ALA A 72 -1.29 5.62 6.37
C ALA A 72 -1.87 6.57 5.31
N GLY A 73 -2.99 7.21 5.67
CA GLY A 73 -3.82 7.97 4.73
C GLY A 73 -3.00 9.01 3.96
N LEU A 74 -3.03 8.90 2.63
CA LEU A 74 -2.37 9.86 1.77
C LEU A 74 -3.22 11.13 1.76
N VAL A 75 -2.61 12.27 2.08
CA VAL A 75 -3.28 13.57 2.03
C VAL A 75 -2.69 14.34 0.85
N LYS A 76 -3.52 15.17 0.22
CA LYS A 76 -3.11 16.08 -0.86
C LYS A 76 -1.88 16.89 -0.45
N GLY A 77 -0.89 16.98 -1.33
CA GLY A 77 0.39 17.63 -1.06
C GLY A 77 1.48 16.69 -0.50
N ALA A 78 1.26 15.37 -0.48
CA ALA A 78 2.26 14.41 -0.05
C ALA A 78 3.59 14.50 -0.84
N SER A 79 3.52 14.82 -2.12
CA SER A 79 4.67 15.07 -3.01
C SER A 79 5.38 16.40 -2.76
N LYS A 80 4.74 17.39 -2.12
CA LYS A 80 5.30 18.75 -1.92
C LYS A 80 6.25 18.90 -0.73
N GLY A 81 6.58 17.81 -0.04
CA GLY A 81 7.76 17.78 0.83
C GLY A 81 7.56 18.20 2.29
N GLU A 82 6.35 18.22 2.84
CA GLU A 82 6.12 18.44 4.30
C GLU A 82 6.60 17.27 5.20
N GLY A 83 7.53 16.44 4.72
CA GLY A 83 8.22 15.39 5.48
C GLY A 83 7.39 14.12 5.76
N LEU A 84 6.08 14.23 5.95
CA LEU A 84 5.18 13.08 6.18
C LEU A 84 4.83 12.35 4.89
N GLY A 85 4.50 13.08 3.82
CA GLY A 85 4.11 12.51 2.52
C GLY A 85 5.17 11.62 1.87
N ASN A 86 6.44 12.03 1.95
CA ASN A 86 7.55 11.26 1.40
C ASN A 86 7.79 9.91 2.09
N LYS A 87 7.49 9.82 3.40
CA LYS A 87 7.55 8.55 4.14
C LYS A 87 6.45 7.57 3.70
N PHE A 88 5.27 8.09 3.37
CA PHE A 88 4.19 7.26 2.84
C PHE A 88 4.52 6.73 1.44
N LEU A 89 5.03 7.61 0.57
CA LEU A 89 5.47 7.21 -0.77
C LEU A 89 6.61 6.19 -0.72
N SER A 90 7.51 6.23 0.28
CA SER A 90 8.52 5.17 0.44
C SER A 90 7.92 3.82 0.81
N HIS A 91 6.91 3.78 1.67
CA HIS A 91 6.24 2.51 2.00
C HIS A 91 5.48 1.94 0.79
N ILE A 92 4.86 2.78 -0.05
CA ILE A 92 4.22 2.32 -1.29
C ILE A 92 5.23 1.63 -2.21
N ARG A 93 6.46 2.17 -2.31
CA ARG A 93 7.53 1.59 -3.13
C ARG A 93 8.04 0.24 -2.63
N GLU A 94 7.78 -0.12 -1.38
CA GLU A 94 8.13 -1.42 -0.82
C GLU A 94 7.06 -2.50 -1.07
N THR A 95 5.97 -2.14 -1.76
CA THR A 95 4.87 -3.05 -2.09
C THR A 95 4.89 -3.45 -3.57
N ASP A 96 4.41 -4.66 -3.85
CA ASP A 96 4.35 -5.23 -5.21
C ASP A 96 3.10 -4.76 -5.97
N ALA A 97 2.03 -4.43 -5.26
CA ALA A 97 0.80 -3.90 -5.83
C ALA A 97 0.03 -3.04 -4.83
N ILE A 98 -0.84 -2.17 -5.35
CA ILE A 98 -1.62 -1.20 -4.58
C ILE A 98 -3.09 -1.62 -4.56
N ILE A 99 -3.69 -1.61 -3.38
CA ILE A 99 -5.14 -1.71 -3.16
C ILE A 99 -5.64 -0.31 -2.82
N HIS A 100 -6.36 0.30 -3.76
CA HIS A 100 -6.90 1.64 -3.60
C HIS A 100 -8.32 1.58 -3.04
N VAL A 101 -8.49 2.02 -1.79
CA VAL A 101 -9.78 2.12 -1.11
C VAL A 101 -10.41 3.49 -1.42
N VAL A 102 -11.57 3.47 -2.04
CA VAL A 102 -12.30 4.67 -2.45
C VAL A 102 -13.64 4.72 -1.71
N ARG A 103 -13.97 5.88 -1.15
CA ARG A 103 -15.24 6.07 -0.42
C ARG A 103 -16.38 6.26 -1.41
N CYS A 104 -17.33 5.32 -1.42
CA CYS A 104 -18.54 5.37 -2.25
C CYS A 104 -19.83 5.44 -1.40
N PHE A 105 -19.76 6.06 -0.22
CA PHE A 105 -20.90 6.20 0.69
C PHE A 105 -20.92 7.57 1.35
N GLU A 106 -22.12 8.10 1.56
CA GLU A 106 -22.38 9.32 2.32
C GLU A 106 -22.66 8.98 3.78
N ASN A 107 -22.15 9.80 4.69
CA ASN A 107 -22.41 9.71 6.13
C ASN A 107 -22.10 11.07 6.75
N ASP A 108 -23.12 11.69 7.35
CA ASP A 108 -23.06 13.03 7.95
C ASP A 108 -22.13 13.11 9.16
N ASP A 109 -21.88 11.98 9.83
CA ASP A 109 -20.95 11.89 10.96
C ASP A 109 -19.48 11.79 10.52
N ILE A 110 -19.21 11.64 9.21
CA ILE A 110 -17.86 11.39 8.68
C ILE A 110 -17.45 12.48 7.70
N ILE A 111 -16.62 13.41 8.18
CA ILE A 111 -16.06 14.51 7.40
C ILE A 111 -15.11 13.98 6.33
N HIS A 112 -15.36 14.39 5.08
CA HIS A 112 -14.47 14.17 3.96
C HIS A 112 -13.40 15.28 3.87
N VAL A 113 -12.17 14.95 3.50
CA VAL A 113 -11.04 15.90 3.47
C VAL A 113 -11.31 17.09 2.54
N GLU A 114 -11.98 16.85 1.42
CA GLU A 114 -12.36 17.87 0.43
C GLU A 114 -13.79 18.40 0.66
N GLY A 115 -14.40 18.13 1.81
CA GLY A 115 -15.73 18.63 2.20
C GLY A 115 -16.93 17.95 1.53
N SER A 116 -16.74 17.27 0.40
CA SER A 116 -17.74 16.44 -0.28
C SER A 116 -17.17 15.06 -0.63
N VAL A 117 -18.03 14.05 -0.77
CA VAL A 117 -17.62 12.72 -1.28
C VAL A 117 -17.66 12.76 -2.82
N ASP A 118 -16.53 12.48 -3.47
CA ASP A 118 -16.43 12.37 -4.93
C ASP A 118 -15.39 11.30 -5.28
N PRO A 119 -15.82 10.06 -5.56
CA PRO A 119 -14.92 8.94 -5.84
C PRO A 119 -13.95 9.22 -7.00
N ALA A 120 -14.40 9.92 -8.05
CA ALA A 120 -13.56 10.17 -9.22
C ALA A 120 -12.44 11.15 -8.90
N ARG A 121 -12.76 12.26 -8.22
CA ARG A 121 -11.78 13.23 -7.74
C ARG A 121 -10.79 12.61 -6.75
N ASP A 122 -11.26 11.73 -5.87
CA ASP A 122 -10.41 11.09 -4.87
C ASP A 122 -9.41 10.14 -5.54
N ILE A 123 -9.86 9.38 -6.55
CA ILE A 123 -8.98 8.53 -7.37
C ILE A 123 -7.91 9.37 -8.08
N GLU A 124 -8.33 10.46 -8.74
CA GLU A 124 -7.42 11.36 -9.44
C GLU A 124 -6.38 11.97 -8.49
N THR A 125 -6.80 12.37 -7.28
CA THR A 125 -5.92 12.98 -6.28
C THR A 125 -4.77 12.05 -5.93
N ILE A 126 -5.06 10.77 -5.61
CA ILE A 126 -4.02 9.79 -5.29
C ILE A 126 -3.14 9.51 -6.51
N ASN A 127 -3.73 9.34 -7.69
CA ASN A 127 -2.98 9.07 -8.91
C ASN A 127 -2.00 10.21 -9.24
N PHE A 128 -2.43 11.48 -9.08
CA PHE A 128 -1.54 12.61 -9.31
C PHE A 128 -0.37 12.63 -8.34
N GLU A 129 -0.59 12.34 -7.05
CA GLU A 129 0.52 12.26 -6.07
C GLU A 129 1.54 11.16 -6.42
N LEU A 130 1.07 10.01 -6.90
CA LEU A 130 1.94 8.93 -7.38
C LEU A 130 2.72 9.36 -8.63
N ILE A 131 2.06 9.95 -9.62
CA ILE A 131 2.68 10.44 -10.85
C ILE A 131 3.73 11.52 -10.53
N PHE A 132 3.41 12.48 -9.66
CA PHE A 132 4.37 13.52 -9.26
C PHE A 132 5.58 12.94 -8.54
N SER A 133 5.39 11.93 -7.68
CA SER A 133 6.50 11.22 -7.04
C SER A 133 7.40 10.52 -8.07
N ASP A 134 6.83 9.93 -9.12
CA ASP A 134 7.59 9.26 -10.17
C ASP A 134 8.36 10.27 -11.02
N ILE A 135 7.75 11.39 -11.40
CA ILE A 135 8.41 12.48 -12.13
C ILE A 135 9.62 12.98 -11.35
N GLU A 136 9.45 13.29 -10.05
CA GLU A 136 10.56 13.77 -9.21
C GLU A 136 11.70 12.74 -9.13
N MET A 137 11.37 11.45 -9.10
CA MET A 137 12.38 10.39 -9.10
C MET A 137 13.14 10.31 -10.43
N VAL A 138 12.42 10.39 -11.55
CA VAL A 138 12.99 10.39 -12.89
C VAL A 138 13.92 11.59 -13.08
N ASP A 139 13.51 12.78 -12.66
CA ASP A 139 14.33 14.00 -12.74
C ASP A 139 15.62 13.87 -11.93
N ARG A 140 15.52 13.41 -10.67
CA ARG A 140 16.70 13.16 -9.82
C ARG A 140 17.65 12.13 -10.43
N ARG A 141 17.12 11.10 -11.10
CA ARG A 141 17.93 10.07 -11.76
C ARG A 141 18.61 10.66 -13.01
N LEU A 142 17.89 11.43 -13.81
CA LEU A 142 18.41 12.10 -15.00
C LEU A 142 19.58 13.03 -14.65
N ASP A 143 19.42 13.86 -13.63
CA ASP A 143 20.46 14.78 -13.15
C ASP A 143 21.74 14.03 -12.73
N ARG A 144 21.60 12.91 -12.00
CA ARG A 144 22.73 12.09 -11.57
C ARG A 144 23.44 11.47 -12.77
N THR A 145 22.69 10.90 -13.71
CA THR A 145 23.25 10.29 -14.92
C THR A 145 23.95 11.33 -15.79
N MET A 146 23.37 12.51 -16.00
CA MET A 146 23.99 13.61 -16.76
C MET A 146 25.30 14.09 -16.11
N LYS A 147 25.35 14.20 -14.78
CA LYS A 147 26.58 14.56 -14.05
C LYS A 147 27.66 13.47 -14.19
N ALA A 148 27.27 12.19 -14.09
CA ALA A 148 28.20 11.07 -14.27
C ALA A 148 28.81 11.05 -15.69
N MET A 149 28.00 11.28 -16.72
CA MET A 149 28.47 11.34 -18.11
C MET A 149 29.50 12.46 -18.36
N LYS A 150 29.34 13.62 -17.70
CA LYS A 150 30.29 14.74 -17.83
C LYS A 150 31.59 14.53 -17.02
N GLY A 151 31.58 13.63 -16.05
CA GLY A 151 32.73 13.32 -15.19
C GLY A 151 33.68 12.28 -15.77
N ASP A 152 33.23 11.48 -16.74
CA ASP A 152 34.04 10.45 -17.38
C ASP A 152 34.83 11.05 -18.56
N LYS A 153 36.08 11.45 -18.31
CA LYS A 153 37.01 12.00 -19.32
C LYS A 153 37.77 10.92 -20.12
N SER A 154 37.25 9.70 -20.19
CA SER A 154 37.90 8.57 -20.87
C SER A 154 37.28 8.19 -22.24
N LEU A 155 36.32 8.98 -22.72
CA LEU A 155 35.86 9.01 -24.13
C LEU A 155 36.37 10.28 -24.81
#